data_AF-A0A436BJ04-F1
#
_entry.id   AF-A0A436BJ04-F1
#
_cell.length_a   1.000
_cell.length_b   1.000
_cell.length_c   1.000
_cell.angle_alpha   90.00
_cell.angle_beta   90.00
_cell.angle_gamma   90.00
#
_symmetry.space_group_name_H-M   'P 1'
#
loop_
_entity.id
_entity.type
_entity.pdbx_description
1 polymer ?
#
loop_
_entity_poly.entity_id
_entity_poly.type
_entity_poly.pdbx_seq_one_letter_code
_entity_poly.pdbx_strand_id
1 'polypeptide(L)'
;VNTMRDVPFASWDPDRRAWTVPFRSYEQLHRRWAEIEAAAIRNEPEARKQRAAQRRGSPQDLASRARAIERRRRRYPLDPADLPPFGRPVMTRSFGVVVFVGCDGDSVDGEILRSHYSDLPDHHNYVWGRWRPADLDELIKTWPSRSKTKIDGAVWWQPTLDDLRAARKMARALERRRT
;
A
#
# COMPACT_ATOMS: atom_id res chain seq x y z
N VAL A 1 -11.92 -2.63 14.47
CA VAL A 1 -11.39 -3.18 15.75
C VAL A 1 -10.27 -2.28 16.27
N ASN A 2 -10.60 -1.05 16.69
CA ASN A 2 -9.63 -0.13 17.31
C ASN A 2 -10.14 0.41 18.66
N THR A 3 -11.46 0.39 18.89
CA THR A 3 -12.11 0.87 20.12
C THR A 3 -11.68 0.12 21.38
N MET A 4 -11.38 -1.18 21.29
CA MET A 4 -10.83 -1.96 22.42
C MET A 4 -9.43 -1.49 22.85
N ARG A 5 -8.61 -0.97 21.93
CA ARG A 5 -7.27 -0.44 22.27
C ARG A 5 -7.33 0.88 23.03
N ASP A 6 -8.45 1.57 22.94
CA ASP A 6 -8.66 2.83 23.63
C ASP A 6 -9.12 2.61 25.09
N VAL A 7 -9.40 1.37 25.51
CA VAL A 7 -9.62 1.01 26.91
C VAL A 7 -8.25 0.94 27.61
N PRO A 8 -8.01 1.70 28.70
CA PRO A 8 -6.72 1.72 29.37
C PRO A 8 -6.29 0.32 29.80
N PHE A 9 -5.02 -0.02 29.54
CA PHE A 9 -4.42 -1.30 29.94
C PHE A 9 -5.07 -2.55 29.32
N ALA A 10 -5.99 -2.39 28.36
CA ALA A 10 -6.50 -3.50 27.58
C ALA A 10 -5.39 -4.05 26.69
N SER A 11 -5.24 -5.37 26.68
CA SER A 11 -4.26 -6.07 25.86
C SER A 11 -4.93 -7.25 25.15
N TRP A 12 -4.45 -7.55 23.95
CA TRP A 12 -4.89 -8.75 23.23
C TRP A 12 -4.04 -9.93 23.69
N ASP A 13 -4.68 -10.94 24.26
CA ASP A 13 -4.06 -12.22 24.59
C ASP A 13 -4.15 -13.14 23.35
N PRO A 14 -3.02 -13.44 22.69
CA PRO A 14 -3.01 -14.26 21.48
C PRO A 14 -3.36 -15.73 21.76
N ASP A 15 -3.02 -16.25 22.95
CA ASP A 15 -3.23 -17.65 23.31
C ASP A 15 -4.71 -17.92 23.55
N ARG A 16 -5.37 -17.00 24.27
CA ARG A 16 -6.80 -17.09 24.57
C ARG A 16 -7.69 -16.52 23.46
N ARG A 17 -7.09 -15.87 22.45
CA ARG A 17 -7.77 -15.14 21.38
C ARG A 17 -8.84 -14.19 21.95
N ALA A 18 -8.51 -13.52 23.05
CA ALA A 18 -9.43 -12.67 23.80
C ALA A 18 -8.73 -11.38 24.24
N TRP A 19 -9.52 -10.35 24.54
CA TRP A 19 -9.00 -9.14 25.17
C TRP A 19 -8.96 -9.34 26.69
N THR A 20 -7.79 -9.10 27.27
CA THR A 20 -7.59 -9.08 28.72
C THR A 20 -7.61 -7.63 29.19
N VAL A 21 -8.57 -7.33 30.06
CA VAL A 21 -8.77 -6.00 30.66
C VAL A 21 -8.61 -6.15 32.17
N PRO A 22 -7.62 -5.48 32.79
CA PRO A 22 -7.49 -5.48 34.25
C PRO A 22 -8.72 -4.89 34.92
N PHE A 23 -9.09 -5.39 36.09
CA PHE A 23 -10.30 -4.96 36.82
C PHE A 23 -10.38 -3.43 37.03
N ARG A 24 -9.24 -2.77 37.23
CA ARG A 24 -9.19 -1.30 37.37
C ARG A 24 -9.73 -0.51 36.17
N SER A 25 -9.78 -1.14 34.99
CA SER A 25 -10.29 -0.55 33.75
C SER A 25 -11.72 -0.98 33.44
N TYR A 26 -12.37 -1.72 34.34
CA TYR A 26 -13.71 -2.26 34.14
C TYR A 26 -14.75 -1.17 33.89
N GLU A 27 -14.78 -0.12 34.70
CA GLU A 27 -15.69 1.02 34.53
C GLU A 27 -15.53 1.69 33.16
N GLN A 28 -14.29 1.82 32.70
CA GLN A 28 -13.99 2.42 31.41
C GLN A 28 -14.38 1.52 30.23
N LEU A 29 -14.27 0.19 30.40
CA LEU A 29 -14.78 -0.80 29.46
C LEU A 29 -16.31 -0.74 29.40
N HIS A 30 -16.99 -0.71 30.55
CA HIS A 30 -18.45 -0.69 30.63
C HIS A 30 -19.04 0.56 29.95
N ARG A 31 -18.47 1.74 30.21
CA ARG A 31 -18.89 3.00 29.55
C ARG A 31 -18.78 2.95 28.03
N ARG A 32 -17.81 2.21 27.49
CA ARG A 32 -17.53 2.11 26.05
C ARG A 32 -18.11 0.85 25.43
N TRP A 33 -18.81 0.02 26.20
CA TRP A 33 -19.28 -1.28 25.77
C TRP A 33 -20.18 -1.17 24.54
N ALA A 34 -21.14 -0.24 24.56
CA ALA A 34 -22.04 0.00 23.43
C ALA A 34 -21.30 0.37 22.12
N GLU A 35 -20.23 1.17 22.22
CA GLU A 35 -19.41 1.51 21.04
C GLU A 35 -18.60 0.32 20.53
N ILE A 36 -18.06 -0.48 21.45
CA ILE A 36 -17.31 -1.71 21.15
C ILE A 36 -18.24 -2.72 20.48
N GLU A 37 -19.43 -2.91 21.01
CA GLU A 37 -20.46 -3.82 20.49
C GLU A 37 -20.95 -3.36 19.11
N ALA A 38 -21.29 -2.08 18.93
CA ALA A 38 -21.65 -1.53 17.62
C ALA A 38 -20.49 -1.64 16.62
N ALA A 39 -19.24 -1.49 17.07
CA ALA A 39 -18.07 -1.73 16.21
C ALA A 39 -17.87 -3.22 15.91
N ALA A 40 -18.21 -4.13 16.82
CA ALA A 40 -18.15 -5.57 16.62
C ALA A 40 -19.20 -6.02 15.59
N ILE A 41 -20.46 -5.62 15.75
CA ILE A 41 -21.57 -5.91 14.82
C ILE A 41 -21.23 -5.39 13.41
N ARG A 42 -20.73 -4.16 13.29
CA ARG A 42 -20.32 -3.61 11.97
C ARG A 42 -19.19 -4.40 11.31
N ASN A 43 -18.30 -5.00 12.11
CA ASN A 43 -17.19 -5.81 11.64
C ASN A 43 -17.54 -7.30 11.56
N GLU A 44 -18.77 -7.69 11.89
CA GLU A 44 -19.23 -9.06 11.78
C GLU A 44 -19.07 -9.54 10.33
N PRO A 45 -18.56 -10.77 10.11
CA PRO A 45 -18.26 -11.28 8.78
C PRO A 45 -19.45 -11.17 7.81
N GLU A 46 -20.66 -11.42 8.29
CA GLU A 46 -21.88 -11.36 7.48
C GLU A 46 -22.28 -9.93 7.14
N ALA A 47 -22.29 -8.99 8.09
CA ALA A 47 -22.51 -7.57 7.81
C ALA A 47 -21.44 -6.99 6.84
N ARG A 48 -20.21 -7.53 6.88
CA ARG A 48 -19.15 -7.17 5.94
C ARG A 48 -19.41 -7.76 4.54
N LYS A 49 -19.86 -9.01 4.44
CA LYS A 49 -20.24 -9.67 3.18
C LYS A 49 -21.42 -8.96 2.53
N GLN A 50 -22.46 -8.62 3.29
CA GLN A 50 -23.62 -7.89 2.78
C GLN A 50 -23.26 -6.52 2.23
N ARG A 51 -22.41 -5.75 2.94
CA ARG A 51 -21.89 -4.47 2.41
C ARG A 51 -21.02 -4.65 1.17
N ALA A 52 -20.20 -5.71 1.12
CA ALA A 52 -19.41 -6.02 -0.06
C ALA A 52 -20.30 -6.42 -1.24
N ALA A 53 -21.38 -7.16 -1.00
CA ALA A 53 -22.37 -7.53 -2.01
C ALA A 53 -23.15 -6.32 -2.53
N GLN A 54 -23.59 -5.42 -1.65
CA GLN A 54 -24.28 -4.17 -2.03
C GLN A 54 -23.39 -3.22 -2.84
N ARG A 55 -22.07 -3.22 -2.59
CA ARG A 55 -21.10 -2.43 -3.36
C ARG A 55 -20.60 -3.13 -4.63
N ARG A 56 -20.91 -4.42 -4.79
CA ARG A 56 -20.43 -5.24 -5.89
C ARG A 56 -21.01 -4.71 -7.20
N GLY A 57 -20.14 -4.39 -8.15
CA GLY A 57 -20.56 -3.82 -9.43
C GLY A 57 -20.84 -2.31 -9.40
N SER A 58 -20.62 -1.63 -8.28
CA SER A 58 -20.53 -0.17 -8.28
C SER A 58 -19.37 0.28 -9.19
N PRO A 59 -19.46 1.47 -9.83
CA PRO A 59 -18.37 2.00 -10.64
C PRO A 59 -17.03 2.06 -9.87
N GLN A 60 -17.09 2.34 -8.56
CA GLN A 60 -15.92 2.35 -7.69
C GLN A 60 -15.30 0.95 -7.48
N ASP A 61 -16.12 -0.10 -7.33
CA ASP A 61 -15.64 -1.49 -7.23
C ASP A 61 -15.00 -1.93 -8.56
N LEU A 62 -15.64 -1.63 -9.69
CA LEU A 62 -15.10 -1.94 -11.02
C LEU A 62 -13.76 -1.23 -11.26
N ALA A 63 -13.67 0.07 -10.99
CA ALA A 63 -12.42 0.83 -11.12
C ALA A 63 -11.31 0.30 -10.18
N SER A 64 -11.68 -0.07 -8.94
CA SER A 64 -10.73 -0.64 -7.98
C SER A 64 -10.20 -2.00 -8.43
N ARG A 65 -11.08 -2.85 -9.00
CA ARG A 65 -10.68 -4.14 -9.59
C ARG A 65 -9.79 -3.95 -10.80
N ALA A 66 -10.14 -3.02 -11.70
CA ALA A 66 -9.32 -2.71 -12.87
C ALA A 66 -7.91 -2.27 -12.44
N ARG A 67 -7.79 -1.35 -11.47
CA ARG A 67 -6.49 -0.94 -10.89
C ARG A 67 -5.75 -2.11 -10.24
N ALA A 68 -6.45 -3.00 -9.54
CA ALA A 68 -5.83 -4.16 -8.91
C ALA A 68 -5.31 -5.18 -9.94
N ILE A 69 -6.04 -5.40 -11.03
CA ILE A 69 -5.61 -6.24 -12.16
C ILE A 69 -4.39 -5.60 -12.82
N GLU A 70 -4.42 -4.30 -13.11
CA GLU A 70 -3.30 -3.60 -13.72
C GLU A 70 -2.05 -3.67 -12.84
N ARG A 71 -2.17 -3.43 -11.53
CA ARG A 71 -1.04 -3.58 -10.59
C ARG A 71 -0.45 -4.99 -10.59
N ARG A 72 -1.26 -6.04 -10.79
CA ARG A 72 -0.77 -7.43 -10.85
C ARG A 72 0.06 -7.72 -12.10
N ARG A 73 -0.08 -6.93 -13.17
CA ARG A 73 0.76 -7.05 -14.37
C ARG A 73 2.21 -6.61 -14.13
N ARG A 74 2.49 -5.91 -13.03
CA ARG A 74 3.84 -5.49 -12.62
C ARG A 74 4.62 -4.74 -13.71
N ARG A 75 3.88 -3.93 -14.47
CA ARG A 75 4.41 -2.99 -15.45
C ARG A 75 4.20 -1.57 -14.95
N TYR A 76 5.00 -0.63 -15.41
CA TYR A 76 4.88 0.80 -15.12
C TYR A 76 5.38 1.59 -16.34
N PRO A 77 4.71 2.69 -16.72
CA PRO A 77 5.21 3.56 -17.77
C PRO A 77 6.57 4.14 -17.37
N LEU A 78 7.54 4.13 -18.30
CA LEU A 78 8.85 4.73 -18.14
C LEU A 78 9.13 5.67 -19.31
N ASP A 79 9.82 6.77 -19.03
CA ASP A 79 10.33 7.65 -20.07
C ASP A 79 11.60 7.01 -20.68
N PRO A 80 11.65 6.72 -22.00
CA PRO A 80 12.84 6.19 -22.64
C PRO A 80 14.04 7.14 -22.59
N ALA A 81 13.81 8.46 -22.42
CA ALA A 81 14.88 9.44 -22.25
C ALA A 81 15.42 9.50 -20.80
N ASP A 82 14.66 9.01 -19.82
CA ASP A 82 15.02 9.02 -18.40
C ASP A 82 14.69 7.67 -17.74
N LEU A 83 15.49 6.66 -18.04
CA LEU A 83 15.31 5.32 -17.50
C LEU A 83 15.85 5.20 -16.06
N PRO A 84 15.14 4.49 -15.17
CA PRO A 84 15.60 4.23 -13.81
C PRO A 84 16.80 3.28 -13.78
N PRO A 85 17.64 3.35 -12.73
CA PRO A 85 18.66 2.35 -12.51
C PRO A 85 18.01 0.99 -12.21
N PHE A 86 18.18 0.05 -13.14
CA PHE A 86 17.71 -1.32 -12.95
C PHE A 86 18.39 -2.01 -11.77
N GLY A 87 17.66 -2.87 -11.07
CA GLY A 87 18.14 -3.59 -9.90
C GLY A 87 18.29 -2.73 -8.63
N ARG A 88 17.94 -1.44 -8.67
CA ARG A 88 17.97 -0.56 -7.51
C ARG A 88 16.57 -0.12 -7.08
N PRO A 89 16.29 -0.03 -5.77
CA PRO A 89 15.03 0.52 -5.29
C PRO A 89 14.88 2.01 -5.64
N VAL A 90 13.81 2.32 -6.35
CA VAL A 90 13.40 3.67 -6.73
C VAL A 90 11.97 3.95 -6.28
N MET A 91 11.64 5.22 -6.10
CA MET A 91 10.28 5.65 -5.80
C MET A 91 9.50 5.88 -7.09
N THR A 92 8.21 5.54 -7.07
CA THR A 92 7.23 5.80 -8.14
C THR A 92 6.01 6.51 -7.57
N ARG A 93 5.30 7.29 -8.39
CA ARG A 93 4.10 8.01 -7.96
C ARG A 93 2.98 7.07 -7.49
N SER A 94 2.77 5.98 -8.23
CA SER A 94 1.58 5.13 -8.05
C SER A 94 1.83 3.89 -7.19
N PHE A 95 3.08 3.41 -7.09
CA PHE A 95 3.38 2.11 -6.48
C PHE A 95 4.31 2.16 -5.26
N GLY A 96 4.88 3.32 -4.94
CA GLY A 96 5.84 3.47 -3.84
C GLY A 96 7.24 3.01 -4.26
N VAL A 97 8.00 2.47 -3.30
CA VAL A 97 9.36 1.97 -3.56
C VAL A 97 9.32 0.61 -4.27
N VAL A 98 9.87 0.56 -5.48
CA VAL A 98 9.92 -0.62 -6.36
C VAL A 98 11.31 -0.79 -6.96
N VAL A 99 11.61 -1.99 -7.45
CA VAL A 99 12.84 -2.27 -8.20
C VAL A 99 12.48 -2.58 -9.65
N PHE A 100 13.00 -1.80 -10.59
CA PHE A 100 12.86 -2.10 -12.01
C PHE A 100 13.81 -3.23 -12.41
N VAL A 101 13.29 -4.20 -13.16
CA VAL A 101 14.01 -5.39 -13.61
C VAL A 101 14.38 -5.29 -15.10
N GLY A 102 13.64 -4.48 -15.86
CA GLY A 102 13.93 -4.23 -17.26
C GLY A 102 12.87 -3.34 -17.90
N CYS A 103 13.06 -3.06 -19.19
CA CYS A 103 12.14 -2.34 -20.05
C CYS A 103 11.95 -3.16 -21.33
N ASP A 104 10.70 -3.35 -21.76
CA ASP A 104 10.38 -4.19 -22.91
C ASP A 104 10.42 -3.41 -24.23
N GLY A 105 10.40 -2.06 -24.17
CA GLY A 105 10.44 -1.18 -25.34
C GLY A 105 9.08 -0.98 -26.01
N ASP A 106 8.07 -1.72 -25.59
CA ASP A 106 6.69 -1.57 -26.07
C ASP A 106 6.09 -0.25 -25.58
N SER A 107 5.49 0.51 -26.50
CA SER A 107 4.80 1.77 -26.18
C SER A 107 3.57 1.53 -25.30
N VAL A 108 3.33 2.48 -24.40
CA VAL A 108 2.15 2.51 -23.55
C VAL A 108 0.95 3.05 -24.33
N ASP A 109 -0.16 2.33 -24.29
CA ASP A 109 -1.44 2.81 -24.83
C ASP A 109 -1.93 4.03 -24.03
N GLY A 110 -2.25 5.12 -24.73
CA GLY A 110 -2.73 6.38 -24.15
C GLY A 110 -4.07 6.26 -23.42
N GLU A 111 -4.93 5.27 -23.73
CA GLU A 111 -6.14 5.01 -22.95
C GLU A 111 -5.82 4.37 -21.59
N ILE A 112 -4.88 3.42 -21.57
CA ILE A 112 -4.38 2.80 -20.33
C ILE A 112 -3.69 3.86 -19.47
N LEU A 113 -2.87 4.73 -20.08
CA LEU A 113 -2.18 5.82 -19.39
C LEU A 113 -3.17 6.73 -18.67
N ARG A 114 -4.18 7.26 -19.38
CA ARG A 114 -5.20 8.16 -18.81
C ARG A 114 -6.07 7.48 -17.74
N SER A 115 -6.31 6.18 -17.86
CA SER A 115 -7.19 5.46 -16.93
C SER A 115 -6.50 5.01 -15.65
N HIS A 116 -5.24 4.55 -15.75
CA HIS A 116 -4.52 3.90 -14.65
C HIS A 116 -3.34 4.70 -14.10
N TYR A 117 -2.77 5.60 -14.89
CA TYR A 117 -1.57 6.38 -14.58
C TYR A 117 -1.79 7.87 -14.87
N SER A 118 -2.98 8.38 -14.51
CA SER A 118 -3.39 9.77 -14.72
C SER A 118 -2.55 10.78 -13.91
N ASP A 119 -1.72 10.28 -12.99
CA ASP A 119 -0.76 11.04 -12.19
C ASP A 119 0.56 11.28 -12.94
N LEU A 120 0.78 10.66 -14.10
CA LEU A 120 1.96 10.90 -14.93
C LEU A 120 1.74 12.10 -15.86
N PRO A 121 2.81 12.87 -16.17
CA PRO A 121 2.73 13.92 -17.18
C PRO A 121 2.37 13.34 -18.56
N ASP A 122 1.74 14.14 -19.41
CA ASP A 122 1.27 13.71 -20.73
C ASP A 122 2.41 13.73 -21.77
N HIS A 123 3.41 12.87 -21.58
CA HIS A 123 4.50 12.65 -22.52
C HIS A 123 4.15 11.47 -23.43
N HIS A 124 4.15 11.71 -24.74
CA HIS A 124 3.52 10.79 -25.69
C HIS A 124 4.33 9.49 -25.95
N ASN A 125 5.54 9.35 -25.40
CA ASN A 125 6.47 8.26 -25.71
C ASN A 125 6.82 7.38 -24.50
N TYR A 126 5.87 7.03 -23.65
CA TYR A 126 6.15 6.08 -22.58
C TYR A 126 6.34 4.66 -23.09
N VAL A 127 7.29 3.95 -22.49
CA VAL A 127 7.54 2.52 -22.71
C VAL A 127 7.26 1.71 -21.46
N TRP A 128 6.92 0.43 -21.61
CA TRP A 128 6.66 -0.44 -20.47
C TRP A 128 7.94 -0.88 -19.75
N GLY A 129 8.06 -0.52 -18.47
CA GLY A 129 9.03 -1.05 -17.53
C GLY A 129 8.46 -2.17 -16.66
N ARG A 130 9.18 -3.28 -16.51
CA ARG A 130 8.84 -4.36 -15.58
C ARG A 130 9.45 -4.09 -14.21
N TRP A 131 8.67 -4.27 -13.16
CA TRP A 131 9.11 -4.02 -11.78
C TRP A 131 8.74 -5.17 -10.83
N ARG A 132 9.40 -5.19 -9.68
CA ARG A 132 9.08 -6.06 -8.56
C ARG A 132 9.13 -5.27 -7.25
N PRO A 133 8.43 -5.72 -6.19
CA PRO A 133 8.63 -5.14 -4.87
C PRO A 133 10.09 -5.28 -4.45
N ALA A 134 10.61 -4.25 -3.78
CA ALA A 134 11.93 -4.28 -3.16
C ALA A 134 11.90 -5.22 -1.94
N ASP A 135 12.96 -5.99 -1.76
CA ASP A 135 13.13 -6.82 -0.56
C ASP A 135 13.68 -5.99 0.61
N LEU A 136 13.56 -6.51 1.85
CA LEU A 136 14.03 -5.80 3.03
C LEU A 136 15.54 -5.50 2.95
N ASP A 137 16.35 -6.46 2.50
CA ASP A 137 17.80 -6.29 2.35
C ASP A 137 18.15 -5.18 1.34
N GLU A 138 17.47 -5.16 0.19
CA GLU A 138 17.65 -4.12 -0.82
C GLU A 138 17.27 -2.73 -0.29
N LEU A 139 16.16 -2.65 0.45
CA LEU A 139 15.73 -1.40 1.08
C LEU A 139 16.72 -0.92 2.15
N ILE A 140 17.41 -1.82 2.85
CA ILE A 140 18.44 -1.47 3.84
C ILE A 140 19.70 -0.95 3.14
N LYS A 141 20.14 -1.62 2.07
CA LYS A 141 21.34 -1.27 1.29
C LYS A 141 21.17 0.00 0.44
N THR A 142 19.94 0.43 0.21
CA THR A 142 19.66 1.62 -0.59
C THR A 142 20.00 2.91 0.15
N TRP A 143 20.81 3.75 -0.47
CA TRP A 143 21.12 5.09 0.01
C TRP A 143 19.97 6.05 -0.29
N PRO A 144 19.54 6.87 0.69
CA PRO A 144 18.49 7.87 0.48
C PRO A 144 18.98 9.00 -0.43
N SER A 145 18.04 9.72 -1.05
CA SER A 145 18.35 10.98 -1.72
C SER A 145 18.95 11.98 -0.73
N ARG A 146 20.00 12.70 -1.14
CA ARG A 146 20.66 13.73 -0.31
C ARG A 146 19.83 14.99 -0.13
N SER A 147 18.88 15.23 -1.03
CA SER A 147 18.02 16.41 -1.05
C SER A 147 16.57 15.98 -1.28
N LYS A 148 15.61 16.84 -0.90
CA LYS A 148 14.21 16.65 -1.29
C LYS A 148 14.15 16.63 -2.82
N THR A 149 13.85 15.48 -3.38
CA THR A 149 13.77 15.33 -4.83
C THR A 149 12.61 16.19 -5.33
N LYS A 150 12.87 17.11 -6.26
CA LYS A 150 11.80 17.79 -6.99
C LYS A 150 11.17 16.73 -7.89
N ILE A 151 9.92 16.39 -7.61
CA ILE A 151 9.17 15.34 -8.32
C ILE A 151 8.56 15.89 -9.62
N ASP A 152 8.82 17.17 -9.95
CA ASP A 152 8.18 17.82 -11.09
C ASP A 152 8.53 17.12 -12.40
N GLY A 153 7.51 16.68 -13.14
CA GLY A 153 7.67 15.84 -14.33
C GLY A 153 8.22 14.42 -14.14
N ALA A 154 8.86 14.11 -13.01
CA ALA A 154 9.55 12.84 -12.83
C ALA A 154 8.59 11.65 -12.64
N VAL A 155 8.79 10.61 -13.47
CA VAL A 155 8.08 9.33 -13.43
C VAL A 155 8.59 8.45 -12.29
N TRP A 156 9.89 8.56 -11.97
CA TRP A 156 10.56 7.88 -10.87
C TRP A 156 11.59 8.81 -10.22
N TRP A 157 11.98 8.52 -8.98
CA TRP A 157 13.06 9.25 -8.31
C TRP A 157 13.76 8.41 -7.25
N GLN A 158 14.92 8.88 -6.80
CA GLN A 158 15.60 8.27 -5.65
C GLN A 158 14.76 8.46 -4.38
N PRO A 159 14.46 7.39 -3.61
CA PRO A 159 13.63 7.49 -2.41
C PRO A 159 14.26 8.39 -1.34
N THR A 160 13.42 9.10 -0.60
CA THR A 160 13.87 9.83 0.60
C THR A 160 14.07 8.88 1.79
N LEU A 161 14.68 9.37 2.87
CA LEU A 161 14.85 8.56 4.08
C LEU A 161 13.51 8.12 4.70
N ASP A 162 12.50 9.00 4.69
CA ASP A 162 11.19 8.70 5.28
C ASP A 162 10.42 7.68 4.44
N ASP A 163 10.55 7.74 3.12
CA ASP A 163 10.04 6.73 2.20
C ASP A 163 10.64 5.35 2.50
N LEU A 164 11.97 5.28 2.65
CA LEU A 164 12.66 4.03 2.97
C LEU A 164 12.26 3.50 4.35
N ARG A 165 12.05 4.37 5.35
CA ARG A 165 11.56 3.96 6.68
C ARG A 165 10.16 3.34 6.58
N ALA A 166 9.25 3.95 5.84
CA ALA A 166 7.91 3.42 5.62
C ALA A 166 7.94 2.07 4.88
N ALA A 167 8.73 1.98 3.81
CA ALA A 167 8.90 0.75 3.03
C ALA A 167 9.49 -0.39 3.89
N ARG A 168 10.56 -0.13 4.66
CA ARG A 168 11.18 -1.11 5.57
C ARG A 168 10.21 -1.60 6.64
N LYS A 169 9.39 -0.70 7.21
CA LYS A 169 8.36 -1.07 8.19
C LYS A 169 7.33 -2.03 7.59
N MET A 170 6.88 -1.77 6.35
CA MET A 170 5.95 -2.65 5.64
C MET A 170 6.59 -4.01 5.30
N ALA A 171 7.83 -4.01 4.79
CA ALA A 171 8.57 -5.24 4.48
C ALA A 171 8.75 -6.13 5.71
N ARG A 172 9.21 -5.58 6.85
CA ARG A 172 9.31 -6.30 8.14
C ARG A 172 7.98 -6.84 8.64
N ALA A 173 6.87 -6.14 8.38
CA ALA A 173 5.55 -6.62 8.76
C ALA A 173 5.08 -7.79 7.86
N LEU A 174 5.51 -7.81 6.60
CA LEU A 174 5.22 -8.89 5.67
C LEU A 174 6.05 -10.14 5.99
N GLU A 175 7.34 -10.00 6.30
CA GLU A 175 8.20 -11.11 6.72
C GLU A 175 7.66 -11.80 7.98
N ARG A 176 7.29 -11.02 9.00
CA ARG A 176 6.69 -11.55 10.25
C ARG A 176 5.37 -12.29 10.06
N ARG A 177 4.68 -12.11 8.93
CA ARG A 177 3.45 -12.85 8.61
C ARG A 177 3.73 -14.14 7.85
N ARG A 178 4.94 -14.29 7.31
CA ARG A 178 5.38 -15.46 6.53
C ARG A 178 6.07 -16.51 7.41
N THR A 179 6.76 -16.05 8.45
CA THR A 179 7.20 -16.86 9.59
C THR A 179 6.04 -17.20 10.51
#